data_AF-A0A7U3VU19-F1
#
_entry.id   AF-A0A7U3VU19-F1
#
_cell.length_a   1.000
_cell.length_b   1.000
_cell.length_c   1.000
_cell.angle_alpha   90.00
_cell.angle_beta   90.00
_cell.angle_gamma   90.00
#
_symmetry.space_group_name_H-M   'P 1'
#
loop_
_entity.id
_entity.type
_entity.pdbx_description
1 polymer ?
#
loop_
_entity_poly.entity_id
_entity_poly.type
_entity_poly.pdbx_seq_one_letter_code
_entity_poly.pdbx_strand_id
1 'polypeptide(L)'
;MLSAEDTLKLNVLIATSIAIRIDTYKLVVVGLNAQFKEQVINLNPVGDSDAYIKAVKKLLINQILGATGGYPSYLKRWSRMGQVASSNLASLLKLGEVEAVVAVSNATNLDKDLLKLAWWCATNTDNQAEIGRFLLTKGLCINTEVGKDIAHYLLEFLPFTQDVEQLIDTTNLILQKDLINKEEKAKLWKQGQRKTAILVGFIERMKNNLPRKIDIIPLDFKHQDLQIVSSEQAQLLLATLIHILKKINQETILYRTLDVLGRYLSHPLMTCKESIDDIINQANVITRDIKDEKEKLFARMLLAGVSERLVVSTISAHNLTGSAIRKKLINVLEPIQKALNILTTP
;
A
#
# COMPACT_ATOMS: atom_id res chain seq x y z
N MET A 1 8.52 -24.49 31.21
CA MET A 1 9.96 -24.28 31.53
C MET A 1 10.77 -24.82 30.37
N LEU A 2 11.87 -24.17 29.97
CA LEU A 2 12.71 -24.68 28.88
C LEU A 2 13.44 -25.95 29.31
N SER A 3 13.64 -26.90 28.40
CA SER A 3 14.53 -28.02 28.66
C SER A 3 15.98 -27.55 28.80
N ALA A 4 16.81 -28.28 29.55
CA ALA A 4 18.22 -27.94 29.71
C ALA A 4 18.97 -27.98 28.36
N GLU A 5 18.62 -28.94 27.51
CA GLU A 5 19.17 -29.08 26.17
C GLU A 5 18.81 -27.89 25.26
N ASP A 6 17.54 -27.49 25.21
CA ASP A 6 17.12 -26.34 24.39
C ASP A 6 17.74 -25.04 24.94
N THR A 7 17.84 -24.89 26.26
CA THR A 7 18.50 -23.74 26.87
C THR A 7 19.96 -23.61 26.42
N LEU A 8 20.71 -24.72 26.43
CA LEU A 8 22.10 -24.73 25.97
C LEU A 8 22.20 -24.37 24.48
N LYS A 9 21.40 -25.04 23.63
CA LYS A 9 21.39 -24.79 22.18
C LYS A 9 21.03 -23.33 21.86
N LEU A 10 20.01 -22.78 22.52
CA LEU A 10 19.57 -21.40 22.32
C LEU A 10 20.65 -20.39 22.75
N ASN A 11 21.35 -20.61 23.88
CA ASN A 11 22.45 -19.72 24.28
C ASN A 11 23.58 -19.70 23.25
N VAL A 12 23.93 -20.85 22.67
CA VAL A 12 24.91 -20.93 21.59
C VAL A 12 24.41 -20.16 20.36
N LEU A 13 23.15 -20.36 19.96
CA LEU A 13 22.54 -19.66 18.84
C LEU A 13 22.57 -18.13 19.03
N ILE A 14 22.24 -17.64 20.23
CA ILE A 14 22.22 -16.21 20.55
C ILE A 14 23.61 -15.59 20.36
N ALA A 15 24.65 -16.29 20.82
CA ALA A 15 26.02 -15.81 20.74
C ALA A 15 26.55 -15.75 19.29
N THR A 16 26.11 -16.66 18.42
CA THR A 16 26.60 -16.76 17.03
C THR A 16 25.77 -15.99 16.01
N SER A 17 24.56 -15.57 16.38
CA SER A 17 23.60 -14.97 15.44
C SER A 17 23.68 -13.44 15.43
N ILE A 18 23.55 -12.85 14.24
CA ILE A 18 23.35 -11.42 14.01
C ILE A 18 21.86 -11.04 14.04
N ALA A 19 20.95 -11.98 13.78
CA ALA A 19 19.50 -11.81 13.84
C ALA A 19 18.83 -13.15 14.19
N ILE A 20 17.66 -13.12 14.83
CA ILE A 20 16.93 -14.31 15.27
C ILE A 20 15.44 -14.14 14.96
N ARG A 21 14.81 -15.18 14.42
CA ARG A 21 13.35 -15.28 14.27
C ARG A 21 12.83 -16.57 14.88
N ILE A 22 11.58 -16.53 15.30
CA ILE A 22 10.88 -17.68 15.88
C ILE A 22 9.71 -18.00 14.95
N ASP A 23 9.66 -19.23 14.45
CA ASP A 23 8.51 -19.76 13.73
C ASP A 23 7.66 -20.54 14.73
N THR A 24 6.58 -19.91 15.19
CA THR A 24 5.71 -20.46 16.25
C THR A 24 4.89 -21.65 15.77
N TYR A 25 4.64 -21.75 14.46
CA TYR A 25 3.89 -22.86 13.88
C TYR A 25 4.74 -24.12 13.76
N LYS A 26 6.00 -23.96 13.33
CA LYS A 26 6.96 -25.07 13.23
C LYS A 26 7.68 -25.37 14.55
N LEU A 27 7.50 -24.50 15.56
CA LEU A 27 8.22 -24.54 16.83
C LEU A 27 9.73 -24.60 16.61
N VAL A 28 10.25 -23.69 15.80
CA VAL A 28 11.69 -23.57 15.55
C VAL A 28 12.20 -22.17 15.84
N VAL A 29 13.45 -22.09 16.32
CA VAL A 29 14.20 -20.85 16.42
C VAL A 29 15.29 -20.88 15.36
N VAL A 30 15.31 -19.84 14.54
CA VAL A 30 16.28 -19.70 13.46
C VAL A 30 17.18 -18.53 13.78
N GLY A 31 18.48 -18.78 13.82
CA GLY A 31 19.52 -17.76 13.95
C GLY A 31 20.23 -17.56 12.62
N LEU A 32 20.42 -16.31 12.23
CA LEU A 32 21.18 -15.94 11.04
C LEU A 32 22.57 -15.49 11.49
N ASN A 33 23.64 -16.06 10.93
CA ASN A 33 25.01 -15.64 11.25
C ASN A 33 25.53 -14.52 10.33
N ALA A 34 26.74 -14.02 10.61
CA ALA A 34 27.37 -12.94 9.82
C ALA A 34 27.60 -13.29 8.33
N GLN A 35 27.67 -14.59 8.00
CA GLN A 35 27.77 -15.08 6.62
C GLN A 35 26.39 -15.36 5.99
N PHE A 36 25.29 -14.92 6.59
CA PHE A 36 23.92 -15.14 6.14
C PHE A 36 23.52 -16.62 6.02
N LYS A 37 24.12 -17.49 6.84
CA LYS A 37 23.72 -18.89 6.96
C LYS A 37 22.77 -19.07 8.14
N GLU A 38 21.68 -19.79 7.91
CA GLU A 38 20.70 -20.12 8.94
C GLU A 38 21.18 -21.30 9.79
N GLN A 39 21.01 -21.17 11.10
CA GLN A 39 21.10 -22.25 12.08
C GLN A 39 19.71 -22.45 12.69
N VAL A 40 19.18 -23.67 12.61
CA VAL A 40 17.81 -23.99 13.03
C VAL A 40 17.86 -24.85 14.28
N ILE A 41 17.11 -24.46 15.31
CA ILE A 41 16.86 -25.24 16.52
C ILE A 41 15.39 -25.63 16.52
N ASN A 42 15.12 -26.94 16.49
CA ASN A 42 13.79 -27.47 16.77
C ASN A 42 13.53 -27.44 18.28
N LEU A 43 12.43 -26.80 18.68
CA LEU A 43 12.01 -26.73 20.08
C LEU A 43 11.21 -27.99 20.42
N ASN A 44 11.47 -28.54 21.60
CA ASN A 44 10.78 -29.74 22.09
C ASN A 44 9.99 -29.40 23.37
N PRO A 45 8.84 -28.70 23.25
CA PRO A 45 8.06 -28.33 24.42
C PRO A 45 7.50 -29.56 25.14
N VAL A 46 7.74 -29.66 26.44
CA VAL A 46 7.03 -30.61 27.31
C VAL A 46 5.76 -29.92 27.82
N GLY A 47 4.68 -30.02 27.05
CA GLY A 47 3.37 -29.42 27.38
C GLY A 47 3.00 -28.24 26.49
N ASP A 48 2.48 -27.16 27.10
CA ASP A 48 1.96 -26.00 26.38
C ASP A 48 3.05 -25.29 25.55
N SER A 49 2.88 -25.33 24.22
CA SER A 49 3.77 -24.71 23.25
C SER A 49 3.84 -23.18 23.41
N ASP A 50 2.73 -22.53 23.77
CA ASP A 50 2.69 -21.06 23.88
C ASP A 50 3.46 -20.59 25.10
N ALA A 51 3.30 -21.28 26.24
CA ALA A 51 4.12 -21.06 27.42
C ALA A 51 5.62 -21.32 27.13
N TYR A 52 5.92 -22.32 26.29
CA TYR A 52 7.29 -22.61 25.88
C TYR A 52 7.90 -21.50 25.02
N ILE A 53 7.18 -21.02 24.00
CA ILE A 53 7.59 -19.88 23.18
C ILE A 53 7.80 -18.63 24.02
N LYS A 54 6.91 -18.34 25.00
CA LYS A 54 7.11 -17.23 25.94
C LYS A 54 8.39 -17.39 26.76
N ALA A 55 8.74 -18.61 27.15
CA ALA A 55 9.99 -18.87 27.87
C ALA A 55 11.23 -18.70 26.98
N VAL A 56 11.16 -19.10 25.69
CA VAL A 56 12.22 -18.84 24.70
C VAL A 56 12.42 -17.34 24.51
N LYS A 57 11.35 -16.58 24.28
CA LYS A 57 11.39 -15.12 24.14
C LYS A 57 12.00 -14.46 25.37
N LYS A 58 11.61 -14.88 26.57
CA LYS A 58 12.19 -14.39 27.83
C LYS A 58 13.70 -14.67 27.93
N LEU A 59 14.15 -15.85 27.48
CA LEU A 59 15.58 -16.17 27.44
C LEU A 59 16.32 -15.22 26.49
N LEU A 60 15.82 -15.02 25.26
CA LEU A 60 16.42 -14.10 24.28
C LEU A 60 16.56 -12.69 24.86
N ILE A 61 15.49 -12.15 25.42
CA ILE A 61 15.47 -10.80 26.02
C ILE A 61 16.51 -10.68 27.14
N ASN A 62 16.52 -11.64 28.07
CA ASN A 62 17.44 -11.60 29.21
C ASN A 62 18.91 -11.66 28.75
N GLN A 63 19.22 -12.43 27.71
CA GLN A 63 20.59 -12.54 27.19
C GLN A 63 21.02 -11.30 26.40
N ILE A 64 20.10 -10.67 25.67
CA ILE A 64 20.41 -9.56 24.75
C ILE A 64 20.38 -8.21 25.47
N LEU A 65 19.42 -8.01 26.39
CA LEU A 65 19.21 -6.74 27.10
C LEU A 65 19.67 -6.78 28.56
N GLY A 66 20.07 -7.95 29.07
CA GLY A 66 20.51 -8.15 30.46
C GLY A 66 19.36 -8.38 31.45
N ALA A 67 19.68 -8.94 32.62
CA ALA A 67 18.71 -9.36 33.64
C ALA A 67 17.88 -8.22 34.25
N THR A 68 18.38 -6.97 34.21
CA THR A 68 17.66 -5.76 34.61
C THR A 68 16.92 -5.08 33.45
N GLY A 69 17.24 -5.46 32.21
CA GLY A 69 16.57 -5.02 30.99
C GLY A 69 15.34 -5.88 30.75
N GLY A 70 14.28 -5.68 31.53
CA GLY A 70 12.98 -6.28 31.24
C GLY A 70 12.54 -5.98 29.79
N TYR A 71 11.60 -6.78 29.23
CA TYR A 71 11.05 -6.53 27.90
C TYR A 71 10.74 -5.03 27.79
N PRO A 72 11.39 -4.30 26.86
CA PRO A 72 11.18 -2.88 26.66
C PRO A 72 9.69 -2.54 26.71
N SER A 73 9.22 -1.97 27.83
CA SER A 73 7.80 -1.61 27.98
C SER A 73 7.37 -0.59 26.91
N TYR A 74 8.35 0.06 26.30
CA TYR A 74 8.26 0.96 25.16
C TYR A 74 7.94 0.24 23.82
N LEU A 75 8.36 -1.01 23.58
CA LEU A 75 8.05 -1.73 22.32
C LEU A 75 6.55 -1.97 22.14
N LYS A 76 5.79 -2.23 23.22
CA LYS A 76 4.32 -2.42 23.16
C LYS A 76 3.53 -1.14 22.91
N ARG A 77 4.09 0.05 23.19
CA ARG A 77 3.39 1.34 23.06
C ARG A 77 3.70 2.07 21.74
N TRP A 78 4.71 1.61 20.99
CA TRP A 78 5.34 2.39 19.92
C TRP A 78 4.90 2.03 18.49
N SER A 79 4.00 1.06 18.32
CA SER A 79 3.22 0.88 17.08
C SER A 79 2.41 2.15 16.70
N ARG A 80 2.25 3.13 17.60
CA ARG A 80 1.47 4.37 17.42
C ARG A 80 2.26 5.69 17.38
N MET A 81 3.54 5.74 17.74
CA MET A 81 4.34 6.98 17.79
C MET A 81 5.66 6.79 17.05
N GLY A 82 5.93 7.69 16.09
CA GLY A 82 7.00 7.55 15.11
C GLY A 82 8.45 7.63 15.63
N GLN A 83 9.34 7.34 14.68
CA GLN A 83 10.80 7.56 14.62
C GLN A 83 11.64 7.17 15.86
N VAL A 84 12.35 6.05 15.75
CA VAL A 84 13.36 5.61 16.72
C VAL A 84 14.75 6.06 16.28
N ALA A 85 15.46 6.77 17.16
CA ALA A 85 16.93 6.80 17.18
C ALA A 85 17.37 5.93 18.38
N SER A 86 17.65 4.65 18.15
CA SER A 86 18.23 3.78 19.17
C SER A 86 19.66 3.46 18.79
N SER A 87 20.55 3.43 19.79
CA SER A 87 21.97 3.16 19.60
C SER A 87 22.28 1.70 19.22
N ASN A 88 21.30 0.78 19.23
CA ASN A 88 21.55 -0.62 18.90
C ASN A 88 20.35 -1.35 18.26
N LEU A 89 19.87 -0.87 17.11
CA LEU A 89 18.78 -1.50 16.33
C LEU A 89 19.07 -2.96 15.97
N ALA A 90 20.33 -3.30 15.66
CA ALA A 90 20.72 -4.66 15.30
C ALA A 90 20.43 -5.66 16.41
N SER A 91 20.66 -5.30 17.68
CA SER A 91 20.33 -6.16 18.82
C SER A 91 18.83 -6.42 18.98
N LEU A 92 17.97 -5.49 18.57
CA LEU A 92 16.52 -5.70 18.62
C LEU A 92 16.09 -6.86 17.71
N LEU A 93 16.73 -7.03 16.55
CA LEU A 93 16.46 -8.13 15.62
C LEU A 93 16.89 -9.50 16.14
N LYS A 94 17.58 -9.58 17.29
CA LYS A 94 17.90 -10.84 17.96
C LYS A 94 16.82 -11.27 18.97
N LEU A 95 15.83 -10.42 19.25
CA LEU A 95 14.83 -10.69 20.29
C LEU A 95 13.83 -11.80 19.90
N GLY A 96 13.73 -12.16 18.62
CA GLY A 96 12.75 -13.15 18.14
C GLY A 96 11.30 -12.67 18.29
N GLU A 97 11.09 -11.35 18.28
CA GLU A 97 9.80 -10.70 18.52
C GLU A 97 9.42 -9.82 17.34
N VAL A 98 8.16 -9.93 16.91
CA VAL A 98 7.67 -9.19 15.74
C VAL A 98 7.63 -7.68 16.01
N GLU A 99 7.35 -7.25 17.24
CA GLU A 99 7.35 -5.84 17.63
C GLU A 99 8.73 -5.22 17.51
N ALA A 100 9.79 -6.00 17.73
CA ALA A 100 11.17 -5.54 17.54
C ALA A 100 11.48 -5.34 16.05
N VAL A 101 11.00 -6.23 15.19
CA VAL A 101 11.11 -6.11 13.72
C VAL A 101 10.37 -4.87 13.21
N VAL A 102 9.15 -4.63 13.70
CA VAL A 102 8.35 -3.44 13.38
C VAL A 102 9.08 -2.16 13.85
N ALA A 103 9.63 -2.16 15.06
CA ALA A 103 10.38 -1.03 15.59
C ALA A 103 11.62 -0.69 14.74
N VAL A 104 12.40 -1.71 14.36
CA VAL A 104 13.59 -1.52 13.51
C VAL A 104 13.19 -1.04 12.11
N SER A 105 12.13 -1.60 11.53
CA SER A 105 11.59 -1.14 10.25
C SER A 105 11.23 0.35 10.29
N ASN A 106 10.67 0.82 11.42
CA ASN A 106 10.26 2.21 11.64
C ASN A 106 11.41 3.19 11.98
N ALA A 107 12.63 2.71 12.17
CA ALA A 107 13.75 3.54 12.58
C ALA A 107 14.14 4.59 11.52
N THR A 108 14.61 5.75 11.96
CA THR A 108 15.05 6.83 11.04
C THR A 108 16.37 6.52 10.36
N ASN A 109 17.25 5.84 11.08
CA ASN A 109 18.55 5.36 10.64
C ASN A 109 18.49 3.92 10.09
N LEU A 110 17.34 3.49 9.54
CA LEU A 110 17.27 2.23 8.81
C LEU A 110 18.19 2.29 7.58
N ASP A 111 19.18 1.41 7.54
CA ASP A 111 20.10 1.25 6.40
C ASP A 111 19.82 -0.05 5.63
N LYS A 112 20.64 -0.34 4.60
CA LYS A 112 20.44 -1.50 3.73
C LYS A 112 20.65 -2.83 4.47
N ASP A 113 21.55 -2.87 5.44
CA ASP A 113 21.88 -4.08 6.19
C ASP A 113 20.77 -4.39 7.18
N LEU A 114 20.30 -3.39 7.92
CA LEU A 114 19.14 -3.49 8.81
C LEU A 114 17.86 -3.80 8.03
N LEU A 115 17.66 -3.22 6.84
CA LEU A 115 16.53 -3.56 5.96
C LEU A 115 16.52 -5.06 5.63
N LYS A 116 17.67 -5.61 5.22
CA LYS A 116 17.81 -7.02 4.88
C LYS A 116 17.53 -7.93 6.08
N LEU A 117 18.08 -7.59 7.25
CA LEU A 117 17.86 -8.35 8.47
C LEU A 117 16.42 -8.25 8.98
N ALA A 118 15.82 -7.06 8.93
CA ALA A 118 14.43 -6.86 9.33
C ALA A 118 13.46 -7.65 8.44
N TRP A 119 13.67 -7.63 7.12
CA TRP A 119 12.88 -8.45 6.21
C TRP A 119 13.04 -9.95 6.47
N TRP A 120 14.28 -10.40 6.68
CA TRP A 120 14.53 -11.80 7.05
C TRP A 120 13.82 -12.19 8.35
N CYS A 121 13.89 -11.36 9.39
CA CYS A 121 13.21 -11.60 10.66
C CYS A 121 11.68 -11.62 10.55
N ALA A 122 11.10 -10.93 9.56
CA ALA A 122 9.65 -10.92 9.32
C ALA A 122 9.13 -12.23 8.71
N THR A 123 10.01 -13.10 8.20
CA THR A 123 9.63 -14.33 7.49
C THR A 123 8.85 -15.30 8.37
N ASN A 124 7.74 -15.84 7.84
CA ASN A 124 6.81 -16.75 8.52
C ASN A 124 6.16 -16.16 9.77
N THR A 125 5.97 -14.84 9.80
CA THR A 125 5.18 -14.16 10.83
C THR A 125 3.85 -13.70 10.27
N ASP A 126 2.81 -13.64 11.11
CA ASP A 126 1.48 -13.13 10.71
C ASP A 126 1.53 -11.68 10.20
N ASN A 127 2.54 -10.90 10.60
CA ASN A 127 2.74 -9.52 10.18
C ASN A 127 3.67 -9.37 8.97
N GLN A 128 4.14 -10.45 8.33
CA GLN A 128 5.12 -10.34 7.22
C GLN A 128 4.60 -9.43 6.10
N ALA A 129 3.32 -9.56 5.71
CA ALA A 129 2.72 -8.72 4.67
C ALA A 129 2.59 -7.25 5.11
N GLU A 130 2.28 -7.00 6.37
CA GLU A 130 2.18 -5.65 6.93
C GLU A 130 3.56 -4.96 6.98
N ILE A 131 4.58 -5.67 7.49
CA ILE A 131 5.96 -5.21 7.52
C ILE A 131 6.47 -4.97 6.09
N GLY A 132 6.17 -5.88 5.16
CA GLY A 132 6.52 -5.72 3.74
C GLY A 132 5.93 -4.46 3.12
N ARG A 133 4.62 -4.23 3.28
CA ARG A 133 3.96 -2.99 2.82
C ARG A 133 4.63 -1.76 3.41
N PHE A 134 4.88 -1.79 4.72
CA PHE A 134 5.51 -0.70 5.42
C PHE A 134 6.94 -0.41 4.89
N LEU A 135 7.78 -1.44 4.73
CA LEU A 135 9.13 -1.29 4.19
C LEU A 135 9.14 -0.73 2.77
N LEU A 136 8.17 -1.10 1.91
CA LEU A 136 8.03 -0.54 0.56
C LEU A 136 7.59 0.93 0.53
N THR A 137 7.12 1.50 1.64
CA THR A 137 6.91 2.97 1.75
C THR A 137 8.23 3.73 1.84
N LYS A 138 9.33 3.06 2.20
CA LYS A 138 10.65 3.67 2.38
C LYS A 138 11.40 3.71 1.05
N GLY A 139 11.80 4.90 0.62
CA GLY A 139 12.54 5.10 -0.64
C GLY A 139 13.85 4.30 -0.75
N LEU A 140 14.51 4.01 0.39
CA LEU A 140 15.69 3.14 0.46
C LEU A 140 15.42 1.74 -0.10
N CYS A 141 14.24 1.18 0.21
CA CYS A 141 13.88 -0.20 -0.10
C CYS A 141 13.69 -0.44 -1.60
N ILE A 142 13.09 0.51 -2.29
CA ILE A 142 12.65 0.40 -3.70
C ILE A 142 13.80 0.03 -4.66
N ASN A 143 15.03 0.44 -4.35
CA ASN A 143 16.20 0.22 -5.23
C ASN A 143 17.10 -0.94 -4.76
N THR A 144 16.56 -1.88 -3.99
CA THR A 144 17.31 -3.01 -3.44
C THR A 144 16.71 -4.33 -3.88
N GLU A 145 17.51 -5.40 -3.89
CA GLU A 145 17.00 -6.75 -4.11
C GLU A 145 15.98 -7.15 -3.03
N VAL A 146 16.18 -6.70 -1.79
CA VAL A 146 15.19 -6.89 -0.70
C VAL A 146 13.84 -6.25 -1.06
N GLY A 147 13.83 -5.08 -1.70
CA GLY A 147 12.61 -4.44 -2.18
C GLY A 147 11.89 -5.30 -3.22
N LYS A 148 12.64 -5.93 -4.14
CA LYS A 148 12.07 -6.87 -5.12
C LYS A 148 11.51 -8.10 -4.41
N ASP A 149 12.26 -8.70 -3.48
CA ASP A 149 11.81 -9.86 -2.71
C ASP A 149 10.48 -9.57 -1.98
N ILE A 150 10.39 -8.40 -1.32
CA ILE A 150 9.16 -7.95 -0.65
C ILE A 150 8.02 -7.79 -1.66
N ALA A 151 8.28 -7.18 -2.83
CA ALA A 151 7.25 -6.97 -3.83
C ALA A 151 6.71 -8.27 -4.43
N HIS A 152 7.58 -9.26 -4.68
CA HIS A 152 7.16 -10.58 -5.16
C HIS A 152 6.36 -11.33 -4.08
N TYR A 153 6.82 -11.31 -2.82
CA TYR A 153 6.05 -11.87 -1.70
C TYR A 153 4.66 -11.24 -1.61
N LEU A 154 4.55 -9.92 -1.67
CA LEU A 154 3.27 -9.21 -1.59
C LEU A 154 2.37 -9.48 -2.80
N LEU A 155 2.95 -9.65 -3.99
CA LEU A 155 2.21 -10.03 -5.20
C LEU A 155 1.60 -11.43 -5.06
N GLU A 156 2.37 -12.39 -4.54
CA GLU A 156 1.89 -13.74 -4.24
C GLU A 156 0.86 -13.76 -3.12
N PHE A 157 1.01 -12.89 -2.12
CA PHE A 157 0.09 -12.75 -1.00
C PHE A 157 -1.22 -12.03 -1.35
N LEU A 158 -1.23 -11.21 -2.41
CA LEU A 158 -2.35 -10.36 -2.79
C LEU A 158 -3.71 -11.08 -2.89
N PRO A 159 -3.83 -12.31 -3.44
CA PRO A 159 -5.10 -13.04 -3.50
C PRO A 159 -5.72 -13.33 -2.13
N PHE A 160 -4.90 -13.42 -1.07
CA PHE A 160 -5.34 -13.68 0.30
C PHE A 160 -5.73 -12.40 1.06
N THR A 161 -5.47 -11.22 0.48
CA THR A 161 -5.82 -9.93 1.09
C THR A 161 -7.31 -9.66 0.91
N GLN A 162 -8.04 -9.62 2.03
CA GLN A 162 -9.48 -9.34 2.07
C GLN A 162 -9.78 -7.84 2.19
N ASP A 163 -8.95 -7.13 2.95
CA ASP A 163 -9.11 -5.70 3.17
C ASP A 163 -8.83 -4.90 1.88
N VAL A 164 -9.74 -3.99 1.57
CA VAL A 164 -9.76 -3.27 0.29
C VAL A 164 -8.69 -2.19 0.25
N GLU A 165 -8.48 -1.50 1.36
CA GLU A 165 -7.45 -0.48 1.46
C GLU A 165 -6.07 -1.12 1.29
N GLN A 166 -5.81 -2.24 1.99
CA GLN A 166 -4.60 -3.03 1.83
C GLN A 166 -4.42 -3.56 0.41
N LEU A 167 -5.48 -3.96 -0.29
CA LEU A 167 -5.40 -4.38 -1.68
C LEU A 167 -4.95 -3.24 -2.60
N ILE A 168 -5.53 -2.05 -2.43
CA ILE A 168 -5.17 -0.87 -3.21
C ILE A 168 -3.72 -0.47 -2.91
N ASP A 169 -3.37 -0.38 -1.63
CA ASP A 169 -2.04 0.04 -1.18
C ASP A 169 -0.96 -0.95 -1.59
N THR A 170 -1.20 -2.25 -1.41
CA THR A 170 -0.26 -3.29 -1.85
C THR A 170 -0.04 -3.18 -3.36
N THR A 171 -1.12 -3.07 -4.15
CA THR A 171 -1.01 -2.89 -5.61
C THR A 171 -0.20 -1.64 -5.95
N ASN A 172 -0.48 -0.51 -5.30
CA ASN A 172 0.24 0.74 -5.51
C ASN A 172 1.75 0.62 -5.17
N LEU A 173 2.08 -0.05 -4.07
CA LEU A 173 3.44 -0.21 -3.56
C LEU A 173 4.30 -1.13 -4.45
N ILE A 174 3.77 -2.26 -4.91
CA ILE A 174 4.54 -3.19 -5.75
C ILE A 174 4.75 -2.67 -7.17
N LEU A 175 3.92 -1.72 -7.63
CA LEU A 175 4.06 -1.10 -8.95
C LEU A 175 5.16 -0.03 -9.03
N GLN A 176 5.88 0.23 -7.93
CA GLN A 176 6.99 1.18 -7.91
C GLN A 176 8.15 0.70 -8.79
N LYS A 177 8.64 1.58 -9.68
CA LYS A 177 9.77 1.32 -10.59
C LYS A 177 9.70 -0.07 -11.26
N ASP A 178 10.73 -0.88 -11.08
CA ASP A 178 10.95 -2.21 -11.61
C ASP A 178 10.88 -3.30 -10.52
N LEU A 179 10.21 -3.01 -9.37
CA LEU A 179 10.02 -3.99 -8.30
C LEU A 179 9.35 -5.28 -8.77
N ILE A 180 8.37 -5.15 -9.67
CA ILE A 180 7.81 -6.25 -10.44
C ILE A 180 7.98 -5.98 -11.94
N ASN A 181 8.11 -7.05 -12.71
CA ASN A 181 8.40 -6.98 -14.14
C ASN A 181 7.14 -6.65 -14.99
N LYS A 182 7.33 -6.42 -16.30
CA LYS A 182 6.23 -6.04 -17.19
C LYS A 182 5.15 -7.12 -17.34
N GLU A 183 5.54 -8.39 -17.29
CA GLU A 183 4.60 -9.51 -17.42
C GLU A 183 3.71 -9.62 -16.18
N GLU A 184 4.28 -9.48 -15.00
CA GLU A 184 3.57 -9.44 -13.72
C GLU A 184 2.59 -8.26 -13.66
N LYS A 185 3.03 -7.06 -14.10
CA LYS A 185 2.14 -5.89 -14.24
C LYS A 185 0.96 -6.18 -15.16
N ALA A 186 1.20 -6.81 -16.31
CA ALA A 186 0.14 -7.14 -17.25
C ALA A 186 -0.85 -8.18 -16.69
N LYS A 187 -0.35 -9.22 -16.00
CA LYS A 187 -1.19 -10.21 -15.31
C LYS A 187 -2.05 -9.55 -14.23
N LEU A 188 -1.45 -8.71 -13.40
CA LEU A 188 -2.15 -7.99 -12.32
C LEU A 188 -3.19 -7.01 -12.87
N TRP A 189 -2.87 -6.30 -13.96
CA TRP A 189 -3.83 -5.43 -14.65
C TRP A 189 -5.05 -6.17 -15.17
N LYS A 190 -4.86 -7.37 -15.73
CA LYS A 190 -5.95 -8.24 -16.19
C LYS A 190 -6.85 -8.67 -15.03
N GLN A 191 -6.28 -8.98 -13.86
CA GLN A 191 -7.05 -9.27 -12.65
C GLN A 191 -7.86 -8.06 -12.20
N GLY A 192 -7.28 -6.86 -12.28
CA GLY A 192 -7.95 -5.60 -11.94
C GLY A 192 -9.24 -5.33 -12.74
N GLN A 193 -9.36 -5.83 -13.97
CA GLN A 193 -10.59 -5.70 -14.76
C GLN A 193 -11.83 -6.27 -14.06
N ARG A 194 -11.62 -7.27 -13.19
CA ARG A 194 -12.66 -7.89 -12.34
C ARG A 194 -12.67 -7.32 -10.91
N LYS A 195 -11.52 -6.88 -10.38
CA LYS A 195 -11.37 -6.35 -9.02
C LYS A 195 -10.89 -4.90 -9.05
N THR A 196 -11.82 -3.95 -8.97
CA THR A 196 -11.56 -2.50 -9.14
C THR A 196 -10.53 -1.94 -8.15
N ALA A 197 -10.42 -2.47 -6.94
CA ALA A 197 -9.38 -2.11 -5.97
C ALA A 197 -7.96 -2.18 -6.56
N ILE A 198 -7.67 -3.22 -7.35
CA ILE A 198 -6.37 -3.34 -8.04
C ILE A 198 -6.21 -2.20 -9.05
N LEU A 199 -7.24 -1.88 -9.84
CA LEU A 199 -7.18 -0.77 -10.80
C LEU A 199 -6.94 0.58 -10.12
N VAL A 200 -7.52 0.81 -8.94
CA VAL A 200 -7.25 2.02 -8.14
C VAL A 200 -5.75 2.13 -7.83
N GLY A 201 -5.12 1.03 -7.40
CA GLY A 201 -3.67 1.02 -7.15
C GLY A 201 -2.84 1.36 -8.39
N PHE A 202 -3.28 0.92 -9.58
CA PHE A 202 -2.64 1.29 -10.85
C PHE A 202 -2.78 2.77 -11.19
N ILE A 203 -4.00 3.33 -11.15
CA ILE A 203 -4.22 4.74 -11.55
C ILE A 203 -3.53 5.73 -10.59
N GLU A 204 -3.31 5.34 -9.34
CA GLU A 204 -2.56 6.14 -8.39
C GLU A 204 -1.05 6.13 -8.65
N ARG A 205 -0.50 4.96 -8.98
CA ARG A 205 0.96 4.78 -9.12
C ARG A 205 1.45 5.04 -10.55
N MET A 206 0.81 4.46 -11.54
CA MET A 206 1.29 4.39 -12.92
C MET A 206 0.69 5.48 -13.80
N LYS A 207 0.72 6.73 -13.32
CA LYS A 207 0.28 7.88 -14.11
C LYS A 207 1.10 7.95 -15.41
N ASN A 208 0.41 7.98 -16.54
CA ASN A 208 1.00 8.00 -17.89
C ASN A 208 1.79 6.75 -18.32
N ASN A 209 1.70 5.64 -17.56
CA ASN A 209 2.38 4.39 -17.91
C ASN A 209 1.52 3.17 -17.56
N LEU A 210 0.20 3.29 -17.73
CA LEU A 210 -0.73 2.20 -17.49
C LEU A 210 -0.49 1.07 -18.52
N PRO A 211 -0.65 -0.21 -18.13
CA PRO A 211 -0.52 -1.33 -19.04
C PRO A 211 -1.48 -1.20 -20.23
N ARG A 212 -0.90 -1.18 -21.43
CA ARG A 212 -1.61 -0.85 -22.67
C ARG A 212 -2.80 -1.77 -22.89
N LYS A 213 -3.93 -1.17 -23.27
CA LYS A 213 -5.05 -1.88 -23.89
C LYS A 213 -4.99 -1.60 -25.39
N ILE A 214 -5.17 -2.63 -26.20
CA ILE A 214 -5.31 -2.49 -27.65
C ILE A 214 -6.60 -1.68 -27.90
N ASP A 215 -6.60 -0.79 -28.91
CA ASP A 215 -7.75 0.02 -29.36
C ASP A 215 -8.03 1.37 -28.67
N ILE A 216 -7.04 2.00 -28.02
CA ILE A 216 -7.22 3.38 -27.48
C ILE A 216 -6.69 4.40 -28.48
N ILE A 217 -7.57 5.30 -28.90
CA ILE A 217 -7.29 6.34 -29.89
C ILE A 217 -6.96 7.65 -29.15
N PRO A 218 -5.79 8.27 -29.39
CA PRO A 218 -5.50 9.60 -28.87
C PRO A 218 -6.42 10.65 -29.51
N LEU A 219 -6.76 11.69 -28.76
CA LEU A 219 -7.65 12.75 -29.22
C LEU A 219 -6.85 14.03 -29.48
N ASP A 220 -7.04 14.62 -30.65
CA ASP A 220 -6.37 15.86 -31.03
C ASP A 220 -7.27 17.06 -30.71
N PHE A 221 -7.05 17.68 -29.54
CA PHE A 221 -7.76 18.89 -29.14
C PHE A 221 -6.95 20.11 -29.56
N LYS A 222 -7.62 21.21 -29.90
CA LYS A 222 -6.94 22.46 -30.28
C LYS A 222 -6.53 23.28 -29.07
N HIS A 223 -7.36 23.28 -28.03
CA HIS A 223 -7.14 24.12 -26.86
C HIS A 223 -6.01 23.56 -25.97
N GLN A 224 -5.10 24.43 -25.52
CA GLN A 224 -3.93 24.05 -24.72
C GLN A 224 -4.31 23.28 -23.44
N ASP A 225 -5.37 23.73 -22.77
CA ASP A 225 -5.90 23.08 -21.58
C ASP A 225 -6.37 21.63 -21.79
N LEU A 226 -6.74 21.24 -23.01
CA LEU A 226 -7.19 19.87 -23.30
C LEU A 226 -6.04 18.92 -23.65
N GLN A 227 -4.82 19.43 -23.87
CA GLN A 227 -3.66 18.59 -24.21
C GLN A 227 -3.34 17.54 -23.14
N ILE A 228 -3.68 17.82 -21.86
CA ILE A 228 -3.48 16.87 -20.75
C ILE A 228 -4.31 15.58 -20.89
N VAL A 229 -5.39 15.61 -21.68
CA VAL A 229 -6.23 14.44 -21.96
C VAL A 229 -6.00 13.86 -23.35
N SER A 230 -5.17 14.47 -24.20
CA SER A 230 -5.02 14.07 -25.61
C SER A 230 -4.25 12.76 -25.83
N SER A 231 -3.25 12.47 -25.01
CA SER A 231 -2.36 11.31 -25.23
C SER A 231 -3.08 9.96 -25.06
N GLU A 232 -2.56 8.92 -25.72
CA GLU A 232 -3.07 7.54 -25.57
C GLU A 232 -3.13 7.10 -24.09
N GLN A 233 -2.11 7.45 -23.31
CA GLN A 233 -2.06 7.10 -21.89
C GLN A 233 -3.06 7.89 -21.04
N ALA A 234 -3.31 9.15 -21.39
CA ALA A 234 -4.35 9.93 -20.73
C ALA A 234 -5.74 9.37 -21.04
N GLN A 235 -6.00 9.02 -22.30
CA GLN A 235 -7.24 8.37 -22.72
C GLN A 235 -7.44 7.01 -22.03
N LEU A 236 -6.38 6.21 -21.87
CA LEU A 236 -6.41 4.97 -21.10
C LEU A 236 -6.73 5.21 -19.62
N LEU A 237 -6.16 6.24 -19.01
CA LEU A 237 -6.47 6.61 -17.64
C LEU A 237 -7.96 6.99 -17.49
N LEU A 238 -8.47 7.88 -18.35
CA LEU A 238 -9.86 8.31 -18.30
C LEU A 238 -10.84 7.14 -18.54
N ALA A 239 -10.56 6.28 -19.51
CA ALA A 239 -11.35 5.08 -19.76
C ALA A 239 -11.34 4.12 -18.54
N THR A 240 -10.20 4.00 -17.86
CA THR A 240 -10.09 3.20 -16.63
C THR A 240 -10.90 3.83 -15.49
N LEU A 241 -10.86 5.15 -15.33
CA LEU A 241 -11.68 5.87 -14.34
C LEU A 241 -13.17 5.65 -14.59
N ILE A 242 -13.63 5.75 -15.84
CA ILE A 242 -15.02 5.43 -16.23
C ILE A 242 -15.39 4.00 -15.80
N HIS A 243 -14.53 3.02 -16.09
CA HIS A 243 -14.76 1.63 -15.75
C HIS A 243 -14.86 1.40 -14.24
N ILE A 244 -13.98 2.02 -13.45
CA ILE A 244 -14.02 1.93 -11.98
C ILE A 244 -15.33 2.55 -11.47
N LEU A 245 -15.67 3.77 -11.91
CA LEU A 245 -16.86 4.50 -11.45
C LEU A 245 -18.16 3.72 -11.73
N LYS A 246 -18.26 3.02 -12.87
CA LYS A 246 -19.42 2.17 -13.20
C LYS A 246 -19.58 0.98 -12.24
N LYS A 247 -18.50 0.53 -11.59
CA LYS A 247 -18.45 -0.69 -10.76
C LYS A 247 -18.26 -0.40 -9.26
N ILE A 248 -18.37 0.85 -8.81
CA ILE A 248 -18.19 1.21 -7.39
C ILE A 248 -19.15 0.43 -6.49
N ASN A 249 -18.60 -0.27 -5.50
CA ASN A 249 -19.35 -0.99 -4.48
C ASN A 249 -18.83 -0.71 -3.06
N GLN A 250 -17.78 0.09 -2.90
CA GLN A 250 -17.11 0.40 -1.64
C GLN A 250 -16.67 1.85 -1.63
N GLU A 251 -16.72 2.48 -0.47
CA GLU A 251 -16.44 3.91 -0.32
C GLU A 251 -14.96 4.25 -0.59
N THR A 252 -14.02 3.44 -0.09
CA THR A 252 -12.57 3.65 -0.28
C THR A 252 -12.18 3.69 -1.75
N ILE A 253 -12.81 2.82 -2.57
CA ILE A 253 -12.60 2.80 -4.03
C ILE A 253 -13.11 4.11 -4.64
N LEU A 254 -14.29 4.58 -4.22
CA LEU A 254 -14.86 5.83 -4.73
C LEU A 254 -14.00 7.03 -4.35
N TYR A 255 -13.67 7.20 -3.06
CA TYR A 255 -12.89 8.34 -2.56
C TYR A 255 -11.57 8.48 -3.32
N ARG A 256 -10.78 7.40 -3.36
CA ARG A 256 -9.48 7.39 -4.03
C ARG A 256 -9.59 7.62 -5.53
N THR A 257 -10.63 7.09 -6.18
CA THR A 257 -10.87 7.31 -7.62
C THR A 257 -11.19 8.77 -7.92
N LEU A 258 -12.07 9.40 -7.13
CA LEU A 258 -12.42 10.82 -7.29
C LEU A 258 -11.20 11.72 -7.08
N ASP A 259 -10.39 11.43 -6.06
CA ASP A 259 -9.20 12.22 -5.80
C ASP A 259 -8.13 12.06 -6.88
N VAL A 260 -7.94 10.85 -7.43
CA VAL A 260 -7.04 10.65 -8.58
C VAL A 260 -7.51 11.45 -9.78
N LEU A 261 -8.81 11.40 -10.08
CA LEU A 261 -9.43 12.14 -11.18
C LEU A 261 -9.22 13.65 -11.03
N GLY A 262 -9.60 14.23 -9.89
CA GLY A 262 -9.47 15.66 -9.62
C GLY A 262 -8.02 16.12 -9.62
N ARG A 263 -7.12 15.36 -8.96
CA ARG A 263 -5.68 15.69 -8.97
C ARG A 263 -5.08 15.62 -10.37
N TYR A 264 -5.46 14.63 -11.18
CA TYR A 264 -4.95 14.49 -12.56
C TYR A 264 -5.40 15.65 -13.45
N LEU A 265 -6.66 16.08 -13.34
CA LEU A 265 -7.22 17.17 -14.15
C LEU A 265 -7.15 18.55 -13.50
N SER A 266 -6.44 18.68 -12.37
CA SER A 266 -6.36 19.90 -11.59
C SER A 266 -6.03 21.13 -12.45
N HIS A 267 -6.66 22.25 -12.14
CA HIS A 267 -6.51 23.49 -12.87
C HIS A 267 -6.47 24.68 -11.89
N PRO A 268 -5.59 25.69 -12.08
CA PRO A 268 -5.45 26.81 -11.13
C PRO A 268 -6.73 27.61 -10.88
N LEU A 269 -7.63 27.64 -11.86
CA LEU A 269 -8.92 28.37 -11.75
C LEU A 269 -10.03 27.53 -11.09
N MET A 270 -9.80 26.24 -10.86
CA MET A 270 -10.76 25.34 -10.25
C MET A 270 -10.38 25.03 -8.80
N THR A 271 -11.39 24.89 -7.95
CA THR A 271 -11.20 24.52 -6.54
C THR A 271 -12.11 23.35 -6.20
N CYS A 272 -11.65 22.45 -5.33
CA CYS A 272 -12.48 21.36 -4.84
C CYS A 272 -13.60 21.90 -3.93
N LYS A 273 -14.84 21.50 -4.20
CA LYS A 273 -16.04 21.89 -3.44
C LYS A 273 -16.75 20.66 -2.88
N GLU A 274 -17.66 20.88 -1.94
CA GLU A 274 -18.52 19.85 -1.34
C GLU A 274 -19.82 19.63 -2.13
N SER A 275 -20.18 20.57 -3.02
CA SER A 275 -21.35 20.48 -3.89
C SER A 275 -20.94 20.37 -5.36
N ILE A 276 -21.59 19.45 -6.09
CA ILE A 276 -21.39 19.31 -7.54
C ILE A 276 -21.90 20.54 -8.29
N ASP A 277 -22.95 21.20 -7.79
CA ASP A 277 -23.53 22.40 -8.40
C ASP A 277 -22.57 23.59 -8.30
N ASP A 278 -21.84 23.71 -7.20
CA ASP A 278 -20.83 24.77 -7.04
C ASP A 278 -19.68 24.59 -8.04
N ILE A 279 -19.26 23.34 -8.28
CA ILE A 279 -18.24 23.02 -9.30
C ILE A 279 -18.77 23.35 -10.69
N ILE A 280 -20.01 22.96 -11.00
CA ILE A 280 -20.68 23.26 -12.27
C ILE A 280 -20.74 24.78 -12.50
N ASN A 281 -21.14 25.54 -11.48
CA ASN A 281 -21.20 27.00 -11.55
C ASN A 281 -19.82 27.61 -11.80
N GLN A 282 -18.78 27.15 -11.10
CA GLN A 282 -17.41 27.61 -11.30
C GLN A 282 -16.91 27.30 -12.73
N ALA A 283 -17.12 26.06 -13.20
CA ALA A 283 -16.74 25.65 -14.55
C ALA A 283 -17.46 26.46 -15.64
N ASN A 284 -18.75 26.77 -15.44
CA ASN A 284 -19.54 27.61 -16.34
C ASN A 284 -19.01 29.05 -16.43
N VAL A 285 -18.57 29.62 -15.30
CA VAL A 285 -17.98 30.97 -15.28
C VAL A 285 -16.68 30.99 -16.09
N ILE A 286 -15.80 30.00 -15.89
CA ILE A 286 -14.50 29.92 -16.58
C ILE A 286 -14.66 29.71 -18.09
N THR A 287 -15.65 28.92 -18.50
CA THR A 287 -15.83 28.53 -19.90
C THR A 287 -16.86 29.37 -20.66
N ARG A 288 -17.39 30.43 -20.03
CA ARG A 288 -18.48 31.25 -20.56
C ARG A 288 -18.19 31.78 -21.96
N ASP A 289 -17.03 32.41 -22.12
CA ASP A 289 -16.64 33.17 -23.32
C ASP A 289 -15.85 32.34 -24.34
N ILE A 290 -15.67 31.04 -24.06
CA ILE A 290 -14.95 30.13 -24.95
C ILE A 290 -15.87 29.70 -26.09
N LYS A 291 -15.41 29.87 -27.34
CA LYS A 291 -16.17 29.51 -28.55
C LYS A 291 -15.90 28.09 -29.01
N ASP A 292 -14.63 27.74 -29.19
CA ASP A 292 -14.21 26.42 -29.66
C ASP A 292 -14.05 25.44 -28.50
N GLU A 293 -14.45 24.18 -28.69
CA GLU A 293 -14.28 23.10 -27.70
C GLU A 293 -14.88 23.39 -26.31
N LYS A 294 -15.81 24.36 -26.22
CA LYS A 294 -16.42 24.81 -24.95
C LYS A 294 -16.92 23.67 -24.07
N GLU A 295 -17.62 22.71 -24.68
CA GLU A 295 -18.17 21.56 -23.96
C GLU A 295 -17.06 20.67 -23.36
N LYS A 296 -15.95 20.49 -24.07
CA LYS A 296 -14.81 19.68 -23.64
C LYS A 296 -14.05 20.40 -22.53
N LEU A 297 -13.87 21.72 -22.67
CA LEU A 297 -13.27 22.55 -21.63
C LEU A 297 -14.13 22.57 -20.37
N PHE A 298 -15.45 22.69 -20.51
CA PHE A 298 -16.37 22.60 -19.38
C PHE A 298 -16.25 21.23 -18.69
N ALA A 299 -16.23 20.14 -19.45
CA ALA A 299 -16.05 18.80 -18.91
C ALA A 299 -14.73 18.67 -18.14
N ARG A 300 -13.60 19.16 -18.68
CA ARG A 300 -12.32 19.17 -17.97
C ARG A 300 -12.39 20.00 -16.68
N MET A 301 -12.93 21.22 -16.73
CA MET A 301 -13.03 22.10 -15.57
C MET A 301 -13.88 21.48 -14.47
N LEU A 302 -15.03 20.89 -14.83
CA LEU A 302 -15.87 20.18 -13.88
C LEU A 302 -15.10 19.07 -13.18
N LEU A 303 -14.40 18.23 -13.95
CA LEU A 303 -13.64 17.11 -13.38
C LEU A 303 -12.44 17.57 -12.54
N ALA A 304 -11.85 18.73 -12.85
CA ALA A 304 -10.77 19.33 -12.07
C ALA A 304 -11.20 19.73 -10.64
N GLY A 305 -12.48 20.01 -10.43
CA GLY A 305 -13.05 20.32 -9.11
C GLY A 305 -13.46 19.09 -8.28
N VAL A 306 -13.45 17.90 -8.89
CA VAL A 306 -13.92 16.66 -8.24
C VAL A 306 -12.93 16.20 -7.16
N SER A 307 -13.46 15.74 -6.03
CA SER A 307 -12.70 15.07 -4.96
C SER A 307 -13.65 14.24 -4.09
N GLU A 308 -13.11 13.49 -3.13
CA GLU A 308 -13.92 12.78 -2.14
C GLU A 308 -14.92 13.68 -1.39
N ARG A 309 -14.62 14.98 -1.25
CA ARG A 309 -15.46 15.97 -0.53
C ARG A 309 -16.90 16.02 -1.01
N LEU A 310 -17.15 15.66 -2.28
CA LEU A 310 -18.49 15.60 -2.86
C LEU A 310 -19.37 14.50 -2.27
N VAL A 311 -18.78 13.49 -1.64
CA VAL A 311 -19.47 12.25 -1.29
C VAL A 311 -19.31 11.84 0.16
N VAL A 312 -18.26 12.30 0.86
CA VAL A 312 -17.97 11.91 2.26
C VAL A 312 -19.17 12.18 3.19
N SER A 313 -19.75 13.38 3.14
CA SER A 313 -20.87 13.76 4.01
C SER A 313 -22.09 12.85 3.81
N THR A 314 -22.41 12.53 2.54
CA THR A 314 -23.56 11.69 2.19
C THR A 314 -23.33 10.22 2.56
N ILE A 315 -22.11 9.71 2.36
CA ILE A 315 -21.79 8.33 2.72
C ILE A 315 -21.80 8.16 4.24
N SER A 316 -21.16 9.06 4.98
CA SER A 316 -21.13 9.04 6.44
C SER A 316 -22.54 9.15 7.05
N ALA A 317 -23.39 10.03 6.52
CA ALA A 317 -24.76 10.21 7.03
C ALA A 317 -25.66 8.97 6.83
N HIS A 318 -25.35 8.11 5.87
CA HIS A 318 -26.23 7.01 5.47
C HIS A 318 -25.58 5.61 5.56
N ASN A 319 -24.33 5.51 6.04
CA ASN A 319 -23.55 4.26 6.12
C ASN A 319 -23.64 3.43 4.81
N LEU A 320 -23.46 4.10 3.67
CA LEU A 320 -23.72 3.50 2.36
C LEU A 320 -22.70 2.42 2.02
N THR A 321 -23.18 1.26 1.60
CA THR A 321 -22.34 0.15 1.12
C THR A 321 -22.90 -0.48 -0.15
N GLY A 322 -22.04 -1.14 -0.93
CA GLY A 322 -22.45 -1.89 -2.12
C GLY A 322 -23.11 -1.02 -3.19
N SER A 323 -24.18 -1.54 -3.78
CA SER A 323 -24.93 -0.86 -4.84
C SER A 323 -25.66 0.42 -4.39
N ALA A 324 -25.89 0.59 -3.08
CA ALA A 324 -26.59 1.75 -2.53
C ALA A 324 -25.80 3.04 -2.73
N ILE A 325 -24.46 2.96 -2.71
CA ILE A 325 -23.55 4.08 -2.99
C ILE A 325 -23.91 4.73 -4.34
N ARG A 326 -23.96 3.94 -5.41
CA ARG A 326 -24.23 4.47 -6.76
C ARG A 326 -25.63 5.03 -6.91
N LYS A 327 -26.63 4.41 -6.29
CA LYS A 327 -28.03 4.87 -6.35
C LYS A 327 -28.21 6.21 -5.63
N LYS A 328 -27.64 6.33 -4.44
CA LYS A 328 -27.79 7.54 -3.60
C LYS A 328 -26.99 8.72 -4.13
N LEU A 329 -25.82 8.45 -4.73
CA LEU A 329 -24.92 9.47 -5.28
C LEU A 329 -25.13 9.73 -6.78
N ILE A 330 -26.26 9.32 -7.36
CA ILE A 330 -26.48 9.42 -8.80
C ILE A 330 -26.35 10.86 -9.32
N ASN A 331 -26.89 11.85 -8.58
CA ASN A 331 -26.82 13.26 -8.93
C ASN A 331 -25.38 13.82 -8.94
N VAL A 332 -24.45 13.16 -8.24
CA VAL A 332 -23.02 13.53 -8.23
C VAL A 332 -22.26 12.75 -9.28
N LEU A 333 -22.50 11.44 -9.39
CA LEU A 333 -21.74 10.54 -10.27
C LEU A 333 -22.11 10.69 -11.75
N GLU A 334 -23.37 10.99 -12.08
CA GLU A 334 -23.82 11.11 -13.47
C GLU A 334 -23.16 12.30 -14.21
N PRO A 335 -23.11 13.53 -13.65
CA PRO A 335 -22.37 14.63 -14.28
C PRO A 335 -20.89 14.31 -14.51
N ILE A 336 -20.24 13.65 -13.55
CA ILE A 336 -18.84 13.23 -13.64
C ILE A 336 -18.64 12.20 -14.77
N GLN A 337 -19.49 11.17 -14.83
CA GLN A 337 -19.42 10.16 -15.89
C GLN A 337 -19.70 10.76 -17.27
N LYS A 338 -20.65 11.71 -17.37
CA LYS A 338 -20.95 12.41 -18.62
C LYS A 338 -19.75 13.25 -19.08
N ALA A 339 -19.14 14.02 -18.19
CA ALA A 339 -17.94 14.79 -18.49
C ALA A 339 -16.76 13.90 -18.93
N LEU A 340 -16.56 12.75 -18.28
CA LEU A 340 -15.55 11.77 -18.70
C LEU A 340 -15.83 11.20 -20.10
N ASN A 341 -17.09 10.89 -20.42
CA ASN A 341 -17.46 10.42 -21.76
C ASN A 341 -17.19 11.50 -22.82
N ILE A 342 -17.50 12.77 -22.55
CA ILE A 342 -17.21 13.90 -23.45
C ILE A 342 -15.71 14.00 -23.77
N LEU A 343 -14.82 13.72 -22.80
CA LEU A 343 -13.37 13.79 -22.98
C LEU A 343 -12.73 12.52 -23.55
N THR A 344 -13.51 11.45 -23.73
CA THR A 344 -13.02 10.15 -24.22
C THR A 344 -13.69 9.68 -25.50
N THR A 345 -14.68 10.43 -25.98
CA THR A 345 -15.34 10.17 -27.25
C THR A 345 -14.65 11.01 -28.33
N PRO A 346 -14.24 10.43 -29.47
CA PRO A 346 -13.62 11.14 -30.59
C PRO A 346 -14.48 12.25 -31.19
#